data_AF-A0A956HAY3-F1
#
_entry.id   AF-A0A956HAY3-F1
#
_cell.length_a   1.000
_cell.length_b   1.000
_cell.length_c   1.000
_cell.angle_alpha   90.00
_cell.angle_beta   90.00
_cell.angle_gamma   90.00
#
_symmetry.space_group_name_H-M   'P 1'
#
loop_
_entity.id
_entity.type
_entity.pdbx_description
1 polymer ?
#
loop_
_entity_poly.entity_id
_entity_poly.type
_entity_poly.pdbx_seq_one_letter_code
_entity_poly.pdbx_strand_id
1 'polypeptide(L)'
;MYMQASKISLTDFVDFVTRSGMPKLTKLRQLKHRGEYNTLRDFYRPLREAVIRAHESRLGKEHVPEVVARAWDWTLDKRRRHYDELARAYVGWWGRHRLEWFEPAWEQLDLGVVAMSVNPELGLRIDGQPFLVKLYFKEPRLSHKYAEVVTHVMKLALADQVTPDTVMAVLDIRRRNLHCLRPKDHLGALVSGEMAALKTMWSQV
;
A
#
# COMPACT_ATOMS: atom_id res chain seq x y z
N MET A 1 -1.95 -33.31 2.59
CA MET A 1 -0.94 -32.36 3.09
C MET A 1 -1.34 -30.97 2.60
N TYR A 2 -1.95 -30.14 3.44
CA TYR A 2 -2.35 -28.78 3.05
C TYR A 2 -1.10 -27.93 2.90
N MET A 3 -0.68 -27.71 1.66
CA MET A 3 0.35 -26.73 1.34
C MET A 3 -0.20 -25.37 1.78
N GLN A 4 0.41 -24.74 2.80
CA GLN A 4 0.04 -23.37 3.17
C GLN A 4 0.15 -22.51 1.91
N ALA A 5 -0.99 -21.96 1.46
CA ALA A 5 -1.00 -21.05 0.33
C ALA A 5 -0.04 -19.89 0.67
N SER A 6 1.01 -19.74 -0.12
CA SER A 6 1.92 -18.61 0.05
C SER A 6 1.15 -17.31 -0.12
N LYS A 7 1.45 -16.29 0.69
CA LYS A 7 0.74 -15.00 0.65
C LYS A 7 1.69 -13.88 0.26
N ILE A 8 1.30 -13.08 -0.72
CA ILE A 8 1.98 -11.84 -1.11
C ILE A 8 1.09 -10.64 -0.82
N SER A 9 1.70 -9.47 -0.61
CA SER A 9 0.95 -8.21 -0.52
C SER A 9 0.74 -7.59 -1.90
N LEU A 10 -0.23 -6.68 -2.03
CA LEU A 10 -0.35 -5.81 -3.20
C LEU A 10 0.97 -5.09 -3.54
N THR A 11 1.69 -4.61 -2.53
CA THR A 11 3.00 -3.96 -2.71
C THR A 11 4.03 -4.92 -3.32
N ASP A 12 4.04 -6.18 -2.90
CA ASP A 12 4.93 -7.19 -3.47
C ASP A 12 4.61 -7.49 -4.94
N PHE A 13 3.32 -7.56 -5.28
CA PHE A 13 2.87 -7.72 -6.66
C PHE A 13 3.29 -6.53 -7.53
N VAL A 14 3.08 -5.30 -7.09
CA VAL A 14 3.43 -4.12 -7.88
C VAL A 14 4.95 -3.98 -8.02
N ASP A 15 5.72 -4.30 -6.97
CA ASP A 15 7.19 -4.40 -7.05
C ASP A 15 7.66 -5.47 -8.04
N PHE A 16 6.88 -6.52 -8.28
CA PHE A 16 7.12 -7.50 -9.35
C PHE A 16 6.77 -6.92 -10.74
N VAL A 17 5.60 -6.32 -10.91
CA VAL A 17 5.11 -5.76 -12.20
C VAL A 17 5.98 -4.61 -12.72
N THR A 18 6.61 -3.86 -11.82
CA THR A 18 7.51 -2.76 -12.16
C THR A 18 8.91 -3.20 -12.58
N ARG A 19 9.27 -4.48 -12.42
CA ARG A 19 10.55 -5.05 -12.87
C ARG A 19 10.41 -5.65 -14.27
N SER A 20 11.53 -5.89 -14.94
CA SER A 20 11.60 -6.59 -16.24
C SER A 20 12.64 -7.71 -16.20
N GLY A 21 12.44 -8.76 -16.99
CA GLY A 21 13.39 -9.88 -17.14
C GLY A 21 13.70 -10.65 -15.85
N MET A 22 14.95 -11.12 -15.71
CA MET A 22 15.44 -11.89 -14.56
C MET A 22 15.16 -11.24 -13.17
N PRO A 23 15.23 -9.91 -13.00
CA PRO A 23 14.81 -9.23 -11.77
C PRO A 23 13.41 -9.59 -11.24
N LYS A 24 12.46 -9.96 -12.12
CA LYS A 24 11.14 -10.49 -11.70
C LYS A 24 11.30 -11.81 -10.95
N LEU A 25 12.01 -12.78 -11.52
CA LEU A 25 12.26 -14.09 -10.89
C LEU A 25 13.02 -13.95 -9.59
N THR A 26 14.04 -13.08 -9.54
CA THR A 26 14.78 -12.79 -8.29
C THR A 26 13.87 -12.26 -7.19
N LYS A 27 12.92 -11.35 -7.51
CA LYS A 27 11.93 -10.87 -6.54
C LYS A 27 11.08 -12.01 -6.00
N LEU A 28 10.58 -12.88 -6.88
CA LEU A 28 9.71 -13.98 -6.47
C LEU A 28 10.44 -14.98 -5.56
N ARG A 29 11.69 -15.34 -5.87
CA ARG A 29 12.53 -16.17 -4.98
C ARG A 29 12.70 -15.51 -3.60
N GLN A 30 13.00 -14.21 -3.57
CA GLN A 30 13.10 -13.46 -2.31
C GLN A 30 11.79 -13.49 -1.51
N LEU A 31 10.63 -13.43 -2.19
CA LEU A 31 9.33 -13.51 -1.54
C LEU A 31 9.04 -14.90 -0.97
N LYS A 32 9.33 -15.97 -1.73
CA LYS A 32 9.18 -17.36 -1.27
C LYS A 32 10.05 -17.70 -0.08
N HIS A 33 11.30 -17.24 -0.09
CA HIS A 33 12.27 -17.52 0.97
C HIS A 33 12.30 -16.46 2.06
N ARG A 34 11.28 -15.59 2.15
CA ARG A 34 11.32 -14.49 3.12
C ARG A 34 11.28 -14.98 4.58
N GLY A 35 10.95 -16.24 4.86
CA GLY A 35 10.84 -16.76 6.23
C GLY A 35 9.64 -16.16 6.97
N GLU A 36 9.53 -16.44 8.27
CA GLU A 36 8.46 -15.93 9.13
C GLU A 36 8.49 -14.40 9.28
N TYR A 37 7.32 -13.81 9.55
CA TYR A 37 7.13 -12.37 9.67
C TYR A 37 7.98 -11.80 10.82
N ASN A 38 9.02 -11.02 10.48
CA ASN A 38 9.86 -10.34 11.47
C ASN A 38 9.50 -8.84 11.52
N THR A 39 9.14 -8.33 12.69
CA THR A 39 8.81 -6.93 12.99
C THR A 39 9.93 -5.94 12.64
N LEU A 40 11.19 -6.37 12.55
CA LEU A 40 12.31 -5.56 12.07
C LEU A 40 12.23 -5.20 10.57
N ARG A 41 11.35 -5.86 9.79
CA ARG A 41 11.24 -5.66 8.33
C ARG A 41 10.22 -4.62 7.89
N ASP A 42 9.20 -4.33 8.70
CA ASP A 42 8.21 -3.31 8.33
C ASP A 42 8.63 -1.95 8.88
N PHE A 43 9.68 -1.41 8.27
CA PHE A 43 10.25 -0.11 8.61
C PHE A 43 9.23 1.04 8.59
N TYR A 44 8.05 0.89 7.98
CA TYR A 44 7.04 1.96 7.98
C TYR A 44 5.86 1.71 8.93
N ARG A 45 5.86 0.57 9.64
CA ARG A 45 4.74 0.16 10.50
C ARG A 45 4.37 1.21 11.56
N PRO A 46 5.28 1.75 12.38
CA PRO A 46 4.91 2.71 13.42
C PRO A 46 4.22 3.95 12.86
N LEU A 47 4.71 4.46 11.72
CA LEU A 47 4.11 5.61 11.05
C LEU A 47 2.75 5.25 10.45
N ARG A 48 2.65 4.09 9.79
CA ARG A 48 1.39 3.61 9.19
C ARG A 48 0.30 3.48 10.25
N GLU A 49 0.63 2.82 11.38
CA GLU A 49 -0.30 2.63 12.49
C GLU A 49 -0.70 3.97 13.12
N ALA A 50 0.25 4.89 13.31
CA ALA A 50 -0.05 6.23 13.82
C ALA A 50 -1.03 7.00 12.90
N VAL A 51 -0.83 6.89 11.57
CA VAL A 51 -1.70 7.51 10.57
C VAL A 51 -3.12 6.92 10.59
N ILE A 52 -3.24 5.59 10.64
CA ILE A 52 -4.53 4.90 10.73
C ILE A 52 -5.26 5.32 12.01
N ARG A 53 -4.56 5.23 13.15
CA ARG A 53 -5.14 5.51 14.48
C ARG A 53 -5.57 6.96 14.64
N ALA A 54 -4.83 7.90 14.05
CA ALA A 54 -5.20 9.31 14.04
C ALA A 54 -6.59 9.56 13.45
N HIS A 55 -6.96 8.78 12.41
CA HIS A 55 -8.25 8.88 11.75
C HIS A 55 -9.33 8.06 12.43
N GLU A 56 -9.07 6.77 12.64
CA GLU A 56 -10.01 5.83 13.26
C GLU A 56 -10.51 6.36 14.62
N SER A 57 -9.61 6.88 15.44
CA SER A 57 -9.92 7.41 16.78
C SER A 57 -10.10 8.93 16.82
N ARG A 58 -10.12 9.62 15.67
CA ARG A 58 -10.31 11.08 15.55
C ARG A 58 -9.36 11.91 16.43
N LEU A 59 -8.09 11.49 16.52
CA LEU A 59 -7.08 12.11 17.40
C LEU A 59 -6.46 13.38 16.82
N GLY A 60 -6.81 13.72 15.58
CA GLY A 60 -6.27 14.89 14.87
C GLY A 60 -4.87 14.66 14.30
N LYS A 61 -4.42 15.61 13.48
CA LYS A 61 -3.19 15.46 12.67
C LYS A 61 -1.89 15.44 13.47
N GLU A 62 -1.85 16.14 14.60
CA GLU A 62 -0.64 16.21 15.45
C GLU A 62 -0.35 14.88 16.17
N HIS A 63 -1.33 13.97 16.25
CA HIS A 63 -1.11 12.63 16.79
C HIS A 63 0.01 11.87 16.06
N VAL A 64 0.10 12.03 14.73
CA VAL A 64 1.08 11.30 13.91
C VAL A 64 2.53 11.63 14.29
N PRO A 65 2.98 12.91 14.27
CA PRO A 65 4.32 13.25 14.71
C PRO A 65 4.57 12.98 16.19
N GLU A 66 3.56 13.12 17.06
CA GLU A 66 3.70 12.81 18.50
C GLU A 66 4.00 11.34 18.78
N VAL A 67 3.29 10.42 18.12
CA VAL A 67 3.53 8.97 18.28
C VAL A 67 4.90 8.62 17.73
N VAL A 68 5.25 9.14 16.55
CA VAL A 68 6.57 8.91 15.95
C VAL A 68 7.68 9.42 16.87
N ALA A 69 7.50 10.56 17.54
CA ALA A 69 8.46 11.13 18.48
C ALA A 69 8.69 10.25 19.74
N ARG A 70 7.67 9.46 20.14
CA ARG A 70 7.69 8.63 21.37
C ARG A 70 8.03 7.16 21.12
N ALA A 71 7.84 6.66 19.90
CA ALA A 71 7.90 5.23 19.59
C ALA A 71 9.33 4.65 19.52
N TRP A 72 10.40 5.42 19.73
CA TRP A 72 11.77 4.94 19.49
C TRP A 72 12.81 5.39 20.52
N ASP A 73 13.69 4.46 20.89
CA ASP A 73 14.98 4.78 21.54
C ASP A 73 15.92 5.38 20.49
N TRP A 74 16.08 6.71 20.53
CA TRP A 74 16.66 7.52 19.46
C TRP A 74 18.17 7.39 19.25
N THR A 75 18.81 6.33 19.76
CA THR A 75 20.25 6.05 19.60
C THR A 75 20.68 5.81 18.13
N LEU A 76 19.75 5.74 17.17
CA LEU A 76 19.99 5.66 15.73
C LEU A 76 19.46 6.91 14.98
N ASP A 77 20.20 8.02 15.06
CA ASP A 77 19.84 9.36 14.52
C ASP A 77 19.28 9.36 13.08
N LYS A 78 19.78 8.48 12.20
CA LYS A 78 19.35 8.41 10.79
C LYS A 78 17.91 7.97 10.59
N ARG A 79 17.37 7.08 11.44
CA ARG A 79 15.97 6.63 11.31
C ARG A 79 15.01 7.73 11.74
N ARG A 80 15.38 8.49 12.78
CA ARG A 80 14.58 9.61 13.32
C ARG A 80 14.21 10.64 12.28
N ARG A 81 15.20 11.14 11.55
CA ARG A 81 15.01 12.18 10.54
C ARG A 81 14.02 11.72 9.47
N HIS A 82 14.18 10.49 8.99
CA HIS A 82 13.30 9.92 7.96
C HIS A 82 11.84 9.82 8.40
N TYR A 83 11.60 9.39 9.64
CA TYR A 83 10.24 9.29 10.18
C TYR A 83 9.63 10.67 10.46
N ASP A 84 10.40 11.60 11.03
CA ASP A 84 9.94 12.98 11.28
C ASP A 84 9.57 13.69 9.96
N GLU A 85 10.41 13.56 8.93
CA GLU A 85 10.11 14.07 7.59
C GLU A 85 8.82 13.52 7.02
N LEU A 86 8.60 12.20 7.13
CA LEU A 86 7.37 11.56 6.63
C LEU A 86 6.13 11.96 7.42
N ALA A 87 6.23 12.02 8.75
CA ALA A 87 5.13 12.46 9.61
C ALA A 87 4.73 13.90 9.29
N ARG A 88 5.70 14.82 9.18
CA ARG A 88 5.46 16.20 8.76
C ARG A 88 4.90 16.28 7.35
N ALA A 89 5.38 15.44 6.44
CA ALA A 89 4.86 15.41 5.07
C ALA A 89 3.39 14.98 5.04
N TYR A 90 3.02 13.97 5.83
CA TYR A 90 1.64 13.55 5.98
C TYR A 90 0.75 14.65 6.58
N VAL A 91 1.18 15.29 7.67
CA VAL A 91 0.45 16.42 8.28
C VAL A 91 0.31 17.58 7.29
N GLY A 92 1.36 17.84 6.50
CA GLY A 92 1.35 18.84 5.44
C GLY A 92 0.37 18.50 4.30
N TRP A 93 0.25 17.22 3.93
CA TRP A 93 -0.76 16.75 2.98
C TRP A 93 -2.17 16.87 3.55
N TRP A 94 -2.40 16.43 4.80
CA TRP A 94 -3.67 16.58 5.48
C TRP A 94 -4.13 18.03 5.43
N GLY A 95 -3.23 18.98 5.73
CA GLY A 95 -3.41 20.38 5.40
C GLY A 95 -4.73 20.96 5.91
N ARG A 96 -5.59 21.37 4.97
CA ARG A 96 -6.95 21.89 5.20
C ARG A 96 -8.07 20.94 4.76
N HIS A 97 -7.73 19.74 4.29
CA HIS A 97 -8.74 18.76 3.89
C HIS A 97 -9.61 18.37 5.07
N ARG A 98 -10.93 18.32 4.85
CA ARG A 98 -11.84 17.68 5.80
C ARG A 98 -11.75 16.17 5.55
N LEU A 99 -11.17 15.46 6.52
CA LEU A 99 -10.97 14.02 6.46
C LEU A 99 -11.89 13.33 7.46
N GLU A 100 -12.75 12.43 6.98
CA GLU A 100 -13.63 11.63 7.82
C GLU A 100 -13.33 10.14 7.60
N TRP A 101 -13.06 9.42 8.69
CA TRP A 101 -12.75 8.00 8.64
C TRP A 101 -13.97 7.14 8.27
N PHE A 102 -13.74 6.11 7.47
CA PHE A 102 -14.57 4.93 7.39
C PHE A 102 -13.69 3.68 7.30
N GLU A 103 -14.22 2.53 7.69
CA GLU A 103 -13.45 1.29 7.69
C GLU A 103 -13.09 0.88 6.24
N PRO A 104 -11.80 0.76 5.89
CA PRO A 104 -11.41 0.34 4.55
C PRO A 104 -11.78 -1.12 4.28
N ALA A 105 -12.38 -1.38 3.12
CA ALA A 105 -12.55 -2.74 2.63
C ALA A 105 -11.19 -3.40 2.33
N TRP A 106 -11.12 -4.72 2.47
CA TRP A 106 -9.94 -5.51 2.12
C TRP A 106 -10.36 -6.89 1.58
N GLU A 107 -9.49 -7.51 0.78
CA GLU A 107 -9.77 -8.81 0.16
C GLU A 107 -8.49 -9.64 -0.01
N GLN A 108 -8.65 -10.97 -0.10
CA GLN A 108 -7.61 -11.88 -0.58
C GLN A 108 -7.98 -12.41 -1.96
N LEU A 109 -7.25 -11.96 -2.98
CA LEU A 109 -7.36 -12.51 -4.32
C LEU A 109 -6.60 -13.84 -4.43
N ASP A 110 -7.31 -14.92 -4.71
CA ASP A 110 -6.70 -16.22 -4.99
C ASP A 110 -6.16 -16.27 -6.43
N LEU A 111 -4.84 -16.45 -6.57
CA LEU A 111 -4.19 -16.65 -7.87
C LEU A 111 -3.91 -18.15 -8.15
N GLY A 112 -4.45 -19.04 -7.32
CA GLY A 112 -4.38 -20.49 -7.38
C GLY A 112 -3.16 -21.08 -6.67
N VAL A 113 -1.96 -20.54 -6.93
CA VAL A 113 -0.70 -21.03 -6.32
C VAL A 113 -0.18 -20.13 -5.20
N VAL A 114 -0.78 -18.94 -5.09
CA VAL A 114 -0.41 -17.87 -4.17
C VAL A 114 -1.63 -16.99 -4.00
N ALA A 115 -1.90 -16.53 -2.78
CA ALA A 115 -2.94 -15.54 -2.53
C ALA A 115 -2.31 -14.15 -2.42
N MET A 116 -2.99 -13.15 -2.98
CA MET A 116 -2.59 -11.75 -2.87
C MET A 116 -3.53 -10.99 -1.94
N SER A 117 -2.99 -10.41 -0.86
CA SER A 117 -3.76 -9.53 0.01
C SER A 117 -3.82 -8.11 -0.56
N VAL A 118 -5.05 -7.64 -0.79
CA VAL A 118 -5.38 -6.28 -1.21
C VAL A 118 -5.97 -5.56 -0.01
N ASN A 119 -5.14 -4.72 0.62
CA ASN A 119 -5.48 -4.02 1.86
C ASN A 119 -5.03 -2.55 1.76
N PRO A 120 -5.91 -1.61 1.36
CA PRO A 120 -5.64 -0.18 1.50
C PRO A 120 -5.60 0.20 2.98
N GLU A 121 -4.66 1.05 3.36
CA GLU A 121 -4.50 1.42 4.76
C GLU A 121 -5.60 2.35 5.27
N LEU A 122 -6.21 3.19 4.42
CA LEU A 122 -7.18 4.19 4.86
C LEU A 122 -8.46 4.14 4.04
N GLY A 123 -9.60 4.20 4.72
CA GLY A 123 -10.88 4.65 4.17
C GLY A 123 -11.14 6.09 4.64
N LEU A 124 -11.15 7.05 3.70
CA LEU A 124 -11.36 8.45 4.03
C LEU A 124 -12.40 9.08 3.11
N ARG A 125 -13.36 9.83 3.67
CA ARG A 125 -14.07 10.87 2.92
C ARG A 125 -13.21 12.12 2.94
N ILE A 126 -12.70 12.50 1.78
CA ILE A 126 -11.89 13.70 1.60
C ILE A 126 -12.80 14.76 0.99
N ASP A 127 -13.12 15.79 1.77
CA ASP A 127 -14.02 16.87 1.37
C ASP A 127 -15.39 16.36 0.88
N GLY A 128 -15.86 15.25 1.46
CA GLY A 128 -17.14 14.58 1.15
C GLY A 128 -17.06 13.41 0.18
N GLN A 129 -15.99 13.31 -0.62
CA GLN A 129 -15.80 12.23 -1.60
C GLN A 129 -15.12 11.01 -0.94
N PRO A 130 -15.68 9.78 -1.01
CA PRO A 130 -15.03 8.58 -0.46
C PRO A 130 -13.81 8.12 -1.28
N PHE A 131 -12.74 7.76 -0.56
CA PHE A 131 -11.51 7.19 -1.10
C PHE A 131 -11.07 5.96 -0.30
N LEU A 132 -10.60 4.93 -1.01
CA LEU A 132 -9.71 3.91 -0.44
C LEU A 132 -8.28 4.26 -0.82
N VAL A 133 -7.41 4.43 0.18
CA VAL A 133 -6.06 4.98 -0.01
C VAL A 133 -5.01 3.97 0.40
N LYS A 134 -4.13 3.63 -0.55
CA LYS A 134 -2.87 2.94 -0.27
C LYS A 134 -1.78 3.95 0.06
N LEU A 135 -1.02 3.74 1.14
CA LEU A 135 0.06 4.62 1.55
C LEU A 135 1.40 4.24 0.91
N TYR A 136 2.10 5.21 0.34
CA TYR A 136 3.42 5.04 -0.26
C TYR A 136 4.46 5.94 0.45
N PHE A 137 5.40 5.28 1.15
CA PHE A 137 6.42 5.95 1.97
C PHE A 137 7.84 5.95 1.36
N LYS A 138 8.06 5.17 0.29
CA LYS A 138 9.40 4.89 -0.24
C LYS A 138 10.06 6.17 -0.80
N GLU A 139 11.38 6.26 -0.69
CA GLU A 139 12.16 7.40 -1.24
C GLU A 139 12.01 7.57 -2.75
N PRO A 140 12.11 6.53 -3.60
CA PRO A 140 11.89 6.67 -5.03
C PRO A 140 10.51 7.25 -5.32
N ARG A 141 10.44 8.17 -6.28
CA ARG A 141 9.17 8.76 -6.69
C ARG A 141 8.20 7.66 -7.15
N LEU A 142 6.95 7.74 -6.69
CA LEU A 142 5.90 6.86 -7.17
C LEU A 142 5.79 7.00 -8.70
N SER A 143 6.03 5.91 -9.42
CA SER A 143 5.88 5.92 -10.87
C SER A 143 4.41 5.86 -11.26
N HIS A 144 4.08 6.42 -12.42
CA HIS A 144 2.71 6.37 -12.95
C HIS A 144 2.19 4.93 -13.05
N LYS A 145 3.01 4.04 -13.61
CA LYS A 145 2.70 2.60 -13.73
C LYS A 145 2.42 1.94 -12.38
N TYR A 146 3.17 2.29 -11.33
CA TYR A 146 2.94 1.75 -9.99
C TYR A 146 1.56 2.14 -9.48
N ALA A 147 1.22 3.44 -9.55
CA ALA A 147 -0.07 3.94 -9.12
C ALA A 147 -1.23 3.32 -9.92
N GLU A 148 -1.07 3.16 -11.24
CA GLU A 148 -2.08 2.52 -12.11
C GLU A 148 -2.35 1.07 -11.69
N VAL A 149 -1.30 0.28 -11.49
CA VAL A 149 -1.46 -1.12 -11.11
C VAL A 149 -2.11 -1.22 -9.72
N VAL A 150 -1.67 -0.42 -8.73
CA VAL A 150 -2.27 -0.44 -7.39
C VAL A 150 -3.75 -0.09 -7.42
N THR A 151 -4.11 1.04 -8.04
CA THR A 151 -5.49 1.50 -8.09
C THR A 151 -6.40 0.55 -8.87
N HIS A 152 -5.89 -0.03 -9.96
CA HIS A 152 -6.63 -1.02 -10.73
C HIS A 152 -6.87 -2.31 -9.95
N VAL A 153 -5.85 -2.86 -9.29
CA VAL A 153 -6.00 -4.07 -8.48
C VAL A 153 -6.94 -3.83 -7.29
N MET A 154 -6.86 -2.66 -6.65
CA MET A 154 -7.81 -2.28 -5.61
C MET A 154 -9.25 -2.22 -6.15
N LYS A 155 -9.45 -1.60 -7.32
CA LYS A 155 -10.78 -1.55 -7.93
C LYS A 155 -11.29 -2.95 -8.26
N LEU A 156 -10.45 -3.79 -8.87
CA LEU A 156 -10.80 -5.17 -9.20
C LEU A 156 -11.23 -5.99 -7.98
N ALA A 157 -10.52 -5.84 -6.86
CA ALA A 157 -10.76 -6.63 -5.66
C ALA A 157 -11.89 -6.10 -4.77
N LEU A 158 -12.09 -4.78 -4.74
CA LEU A 158 -12.89 -4.13 -3.69
C LEU A 158 -14.12 -3.38 -4.22
N ALA A 159 -14.33 -3.31 -5.55
CA ALA A 159 -15.43 -2.52 -6.13
C ALA A 159 -16.81 -2.89 -5.57
N ASP A 160 -17.06 -4.18 -5.33
CA ASP A 160 -18.36 -4.68 -4.85
C ASP A 160 -18.57 -4.47 -3.34
N GLN A 161 -17.52 -4.07 -2.62
CA GLN A 161 -17.54 -3.84 -1.16
C GLN A 161 -17.68 -2.36 -0.80
N VAL A 162 -17.67 -1.47 -1.78
CA VAL A 162 -17.71 -0.02 -1.58
C VAL A 162 -18.74 0.63 -2.49
N THR A 163 -19.06 1.90 -2.21
CA THR A 163 -19.98 2.65 -3.07
C THR A 163 -19.37 2.90 -4.46
N PRO A 164 -20.18 2.96 -5.53
CA PRO A 164 -19.66 3.13 -6.90
C PRO A 164 -18.80 4.38 -7.12
N ASP A 165 -19.06 5.44 -6.36
CA ASP A 165 -18.31 6.69 -6.37
C ASP A 165 -16.98 6.61 -5.60
N THR A 166 -16.72 5.54 -4.83
CA THR A 166 -15.46 5.41 -4.08
C THR A 166 -14.25 5.35 -5.01
N VAL A 167 -13.31 6.27 -4.80
CA VAL A 167 -12.10 6.43 -5.62
C VAL A 167 -10.95 5.62 -5.02
N MET A 168 -10.30 4.79 -5.85
CA MET A 168 -9.07 4.11 -5.48
C MET A 168 -7.88 5.07 -5.66
N ALA A 169 -7.07 5.24 -4.63
CA ALA A 169 -5.96 6.18 -4.66
C ALA A 169 -4.69 5.64 -4.01
N VAL A 170 -3.55 6.23 -4.41
CA VAL A 170 -2.26 6.03 -3.75
C VAL A 170 -1.75 7.37 -3.26
N LEU A 171 -1.48 7.49 -1.97
CA LEU A 171 -0.88 8.69 -1.39
C LEU A 171 0.64 8.54 -1.34
N ASP A 172 1.34 9.29 -2.20
CA ASP A 172 2.80 9.47 -2.07
C ASP A 172 3.05 10.47 -0.95
N ILE A 173 3.36 9.95 0.24
CA ILE A 173 3.50 10.73 1.47
C ILE A 173 4.62 11.75 1.34
N ARG A 174 5.76 11.36 0.77
CA ARG A 174 6.93 12.23 0.62
C ARG A 174 6.64 13.42 -0.28
N ARG A 175 5.92 13.19 -1.38
CA ARG A 175 5.52 14.25 -2.31
C ARG A 175 4.20 14.92 -1.95
N ARG A 176 3.51 14.48 -0.90
CA ARG A 176 2.20 15.01 -0.48
C ARG A 176 1.20 15.01 -1.64
N ASN A 177 1.22 13.96 -2.45
CA ASN A 177 0.40 13.88 -3.66
C ASN A 177 -0.51 12.66 -3.62
N LEU A 178 -1.81 12.90 -3.77
CA LEU A 178 -2.83 11.85 -3.87
C LEU A 178 -3.02 11.49 -5.34
N HIS A 179 -2.56 10.31 -5.73
CA HIS A 179 -2.71 9.79 -7.08
C HIS A 179 -4.05 9.08 -7.20
N CYS A 180 -5.03 9.78 -7.79
CA CYS A 180 -6.33 9.24 -8.17
C CYS A 180 -6.28 8.88 -9.65
N LEU A 181 -6.34 7.61 -10.00
CA LEU A 181 -6.27 7.20 -11.40
C LEU A 181 -7.63 6.75 -11.89
N ARG A 182 -7.99 7.29 -13.06
CA ARG A 182 -9.20 6.90 -13.76
C ARG A 182 -8.98 5.56 -14.45
N PRO A 183 -10.03 4.72 -14.57
CA PRO A 183 -9.96 3.50 -15.35
C PRO A 183 -9.46 3.78 -16.78
N LYS A 184 -8.60 2.90 -17.28
CA LYS A 184 -8.20 2.85 -18.70
C LYS A 184 -8.59 1.50 -19.26
N ASP A 185 -9.18 1.50 -20.44
CA ASP A 185 -9.80 0.30 -21.04
C ASP A 185 -8.83 -0.88 -21.21
N HIS A 186 -7.54 -0.61 -21.44
CA HIS A 186 -6.53 -1.66 -21.65
C HIS A 186 -5.75 -2.05 -20.39
N LEU A 187 -5.90 -1.32 -19.28
CA LEU A 187 -5.12 -1.60 -18.07
C LEU A 187 -5.48 -2.95 -17.45
N GLY A 188 -6.75 -3.36 -17.56
CA GLY A 188 -7.21 -4.65 -17.04
C GLY A 188 -6.57 -5.85 -17.73
N ALA A 189 -6.43 -5.81 -19.05
CA ALA A 189 -5.75 -6.87 -19.80
C ALA A 189 -4.27 -6.97 -19.38
N LEU A 190 -3.59 -5.83 -19.20
CA LEU A 190 -2.19 -5.80 -18.77
C LEU A 190 -2.02 -6.35 -17.35
N VAL A 191 -2.86 -5.93 -16.39
CA VAL A 191 -2.79 -6.41 -15.01
C VAL A 191 -3.11 -7.91 -14.94
N SER A 192 -4.10 -8.38 -15.69
CA SER A 192 -4.43 -9.81 -15.78
C SER A 192 -3.28 -10.63 -16.35
N GLY A 193 -2.61 -10.13 -17.40
CA GLY A 193 -1.41 -10.76 -17.96
C GLY A 193 -0.26 -10.83 -16.95
N GLU A 194 -0.07 -9.79 -16.14
CA GLU A 194 0.92 -9.77 -15.07
C GLU A 194 0.58 -10.74 -13.91
N MET A 195 -0.69 -10.89 -13.55
CA MET A 195 -1.14 -11.89 -12.59
C MET A 195 -0.89 -13.32 -13.10
N ALA A 196 -1.20 -13.57 -14.38
CA ALA A 196 -0.91 -14.86 -15.03
C ALA A 196 0.60 -15.14 -15.09
N ALA A 197 1.42 -14.13 -15.43
CA ALA A 197 2.87 -14.24 -15.42
C ALA A 197 3.40 -14.55 -14.01
N LEU A 198 2.90 -13.86 -12.98
CA LEU A 198 3.26 -14.14 -11.59
C LEU A 198 2.91 -15.59 -11.23
N LYS A 199 1.69 -16.04 -11.51
CA LYS A 199 1.23 -17.41 -11.26
C LYS A 199 2.19 -18.44 -11.88
N THR A 200 2.47 -18.29 -13.17
CA THR A 200 3.37 -19.20 -13.91
C THR A 200 4.78 -19.19 -13.33
N MET A 201 5.36 -18.01 -13.11
CA MET A 201 6.72 -17.89 -12.58
C MET A 201 6.80 -18.40 -11.14
N TRP A 202 5.78 -18.15 -10.31
CA TRP A 202 5.73 -18.60 -8.92
C TRP A 202 5.80 -20.12 -8.82
N SER A 203 5.20 -20.87 -9.74
CA SER A 203 5.31 -22.34 -9.76
C SER A 203 6.69 -22.88 -10.13
N GLN A 204 7.57 -22.05 -10.71
CA GLN A 204 8.86 -22.45 -11.27
C GLN A 204 10.06 -21.98 -10.44
N VAL A 205 9.85 -21.14 -9.41
CA VAL A 205 10.91 -20.53 -8.59
C VAL A 205 10.90 -20.98 -7.15
#